data_AF-A0AAV5NPA5-F1
#
_entry.id   AF-A0AAV5NPA5-F1
#
_cell.length_a   1.000
_cell.length_b   1.000
_cell.length_c   1.000
_cell.angle_alpha   90.00
_cell.angle_beta   90.00
_cell.angle_gamma   90.00
#
_symmetry.space_group_name_H-M   'P 1'
#
loop_
_entity.id
_entity.type
_entity.pdbx_description
1 polymer ?
#
loop_
_entity_poly.entity_id
_entity_poly.type
_entity_poly.pdbx_seq_one_letter_code
_entity_poly.pdbx_strand_id
1 'polypeptide(L)'
;MVIRWLIYVFSVSIAFLYLSGVFYFWEPDDIKKGSFTYYLKLPKEVREFSCYQSINDVTFTYRVADGLKPAIITAKFIQNISLYTLRYKLLKDGFHCKGIDGSTSIRCSGKYVDGVVSLMIQRLVGVGLEVEATFIGVGES
;
A
#
# COMPACT_ATOMS: atom_id res chain seq x y z
N MET A 1 29.98 24.04 35.70
CA MET A 1 29.07 24.51 34.63
C MET A 1 29.09 23.61 33.39
N VAL A 2 30.27 23.23 32.88
CA VAL A 2 30.44 22.41 31.65
C VAL A 2 29.70 21.06 31.70
N ILE A 3 29.76 20.35 32.82
CA ILE A 3 29.12 19.03 32.98
C ILE A 3 27.59 19.11 32.85
N ARG A 4 26.96 20.17 33.38
CA ARG A 4 25.49 20.36 33.25
C ARG A 4 25.07 20.65 31.82
N TRP A 5 25.90 21.37 31.05
CA TRP A 5 25.68 21.63 29.63
C TRP A 5 25.78 20.34 28.79
N LEU A 6 26.78 19.50 29.06
CA LEU A 6 26.94 18.22 28.36
C LEU A 6 25.74 17.29 28.61
N ILE A 7 25.28 17.19 29.86
CA ILE A 7 24.08 16.39 30.20
C ILE A 7 22.85 16.91 29.44
N TYR A 8 22.66 18.23 29.39
CA TYR A 8 21.55 18.83 28.65
C TYR A 8 21.61 18.49 27.15
N VAL A 9 22.76 18.69 26.51
CA VAL A 9 22.94 18.39 25.08
C VAL A 9 22.72 16.91 24.77
N PHE A 10 23.24 16.01 25.60
CA PHE A 10 23.02 14.57 25.42
C PHE A 10 21.54 14.20 25.61
N SER A 11 20.87 14.76 26.62
CA SER A 11 19.46 14.47 26.87
C SER A 11 18.55 14.94 25.73
N VAL A 12 18.80 16.12 25.17
CA VAL A 12 18.08 16.64 23.99
C VAL A 12 18.37 15.79 22.76
N SER A 13 19.62 15.38 22.54
CA SER A 13 20.00 14.55 21.40
C SER A 13 19.37 13.16 21.45
N ILE A 14 19.34 12.54 22.64
CA ILE A 14 18.68 11.25 22.86
C ILE A 14 17.17 11.37 22.65
N ALA A 15 16.54 12.44 23.17
CA ALA A 15 15.12 12.69 22.96
C ALA A 15 14.79 12.88 21.47
N PHE A 16 15.64 13.60 20.72
CA PHE A 16 15.47 13.82 19.28
C PHE A 16 15.64 12.52 18.48
N LEU A 17 16.65 11.71 18.81
CA LEU A 17 16.87 10.39 18.20
C LEU A 17 15.70 9.45 18.50
N TYR A 18 15.23 9.41 19.75
CA TYR A 18 14.11 8.57 20.15
C TYR A 18 12.82 8.95 19.42
N LEU A 19 12.50 10.25 19.36
CA LEU A 19 11.35 10.75 18.61
C LEU A 19 11.48 10.39 17.13
N SER A 20 12.63 10.64 16.51
CA SER A 20 12.84 10.33 15.09
C SER A 20 12.70 8.82 14.80
N GLY A 21 13.25 7.94 15.64
CA GLY A 21 13.16 6.50 15.46
C GLY A 21 11.72 5.98 15.47
N VAL A 22 10.89 6.47 16.39
CA VAL A 22 9.47 6.09 16.46
C VAL A 22 8.70 6.53 15.20
N PHE A 23 9.00 7.72 14.65
CA PHE A 23 8.36 8.19 13.42
C PHE A 23 8.80 7.42 12.16
N TYR A 24 10.04 6.95 12.10
CA TYR A 24 10.53 6.20 10.94
C TYR A 24 10.08 4.73 10.91
N PHE A 25 9.90 4.12 12.08
CA PHE A 25 9.48 2.72 12.24
C PHE A 25 7.97 2.51 12.36
N TRP A 26 7.18 3.57 12.56
CA TRP A 26 5.73 3.41 12.56
C TRP A 26 5.23 3.01 11.17
N GLU A 27 4.41 1.97 11.13
CA GLU A 27 3.71 1.47 9.94
C GLU A 27 2.44 2.29 9.75
N PRO A 28 2.37 3.17 8.73
CA PRO A 28 1.21 4.01 8.55
C PRO A 28 0.05 3.22 7.93
N ASP A 29 -1.08 3.28 8.63
CA ASP A 29 -2.38 2.83 8.13
C ASP A 29 -3.19 4.02 7.59
N ASP A 30 -4.15 3.72 6.73
CA ASP A 30 -5.10 4.67 6.14
C ASP A 30 -4.47 5.91 5.47
N ILE A 31 -3.33 5.73 4.80
CA ILE A 31 -2.62 6.78 4.08
C ILE A 31 -3.50 7.26 2.92
N LYS A 32 -3.84 8.54 2.92
CA LYS A 32 -4.56 9.21 1.83
C LYS A 32 -3.62 10.03 0.97
N LYS A 33 -4.00 10.19 -0.30
CA LYS A 33 -3.33 11.10 -1.24
C LYS A 33 -3.24 12.51 -0.64
N GLY A 34 -2.08 13.15 -0.80
CA GLY A 34 -1.83 14.51 -0.30
C GLY A 34 -1.23 14.56 1.10
N SER A 35 -1.23 13.46 1.86
CA SER A 35 -0.48 13.38 3.12
C SER A 35 1.03 13.33 2.88
N PHE A 36 1.83 13.81 3.84
CA PHE A 36 3.29 13.74 3.75
C PHE A 36 3.78 12.29 3.62
N THR A 37 3.16 11.38 4.37
CA THR A 37 3.43 9.93 4.35
C THR A 37 3.18 9.31 2.97
N TYR A 38 2.17 9.78 2.23
CA TYR A 38 1.89 9.31 0.87
C TYR A 38 3.07 9.54 -0.09
N TYR A 39 3.78 10.66 0.04
CA TYR A 39 4.92 10.97 -0.83
C TYR A 39 6.22 10.32 -0.36
N LEU A 40 6.37 10.08 0.93
CA LEU A 40 7.60 9.53 1.51
C LEU A 40 7.65 8.00 1.52
N LYS A 41 6.53 7.33 1.83
CA LYS A 41 6.52 5.89 2.09
C LYS A 41 5.99 5.06 0.91
N LEU A 42 5.21 5.66 0.01
CA LEU A 42 4.65 4.94 -1.13
C LEU A 42 5.54 5.09 -2.38
N PRO A 43 6.03 3.97 -2.95
CA PRO A 43 6.75 3.97 -4.22
C PRO A 43 5.93 4.61 -5.35
N LYS A 44 6.60 5.15 -6.36
CA LYS A 44 5.94 5.81 -7.50
C LYS A 44 5.05 4.82 -8.26
N GLU A 45 5.52 3.59 -8.41
CA GLU A 45 4.89 2.48 -9.13
C GLU A 45 3.54 2.11 -8.51
N VAL A 46 3.45 2.17 -7.17
CA VAL A 46 2.22 1.94 -6.43
C VAL A 46 1.27 3.12 -6.56
N ARG A 47 1.78 4.36 -6.51
CA ARG A 47 0.96 5.57 -6.67
C ARG A 47 0.35 5.70 -8.07
N GLU A 48 1.04 5.22 -9.09
CA GLU A 48 0.64 5.30 -10.51
C GLU A 48 -0.04 4.01 -11.02
N PHE A 49 -0.51 3.15 -10.13
CA PHE A 49 -1.14 1.89 -10.51
C PHE A 49 -2.39 2.12 -11.39
N SER A 50 -2.39 1.51 -12.58
CA SER A 50 -3.34 1.78 -13.67
C SER A 50 -4.77 1.30 -13.42
N CYS A 51 -4.99 0.50 -12.38
CA CYS A 51 -6.33 0.06 -11.98
C CYS A 51 -7.05 1.05 -11.08
N TYR A 52 -6.41 2.14 -10.61
CA TYR A 52 -7.15 3.15 -9.86
C TYR A 52 -8.07 3.94 -10.80
N GLN A 53 -9.37 3.96 -10.47
CA GLN A 53 -10.34 4.82 -11.16
C GLN A 53 -10.20 6.27 -10.68
N SER A 54 -10.00 6.45 -9.38
CA SER A 54 -9.74 7.73 -8.73
C SER A 54 -8.79 7.47 -7.56
N ILE A 55 -7.58 8.03 -7.65
CA ILE A 55 -6.56 7.92 -6.59
C ILE A 55 -6.99 8.60 -5.28
N ASN A 56 -7.98 9.51 -5.34
CA ASN A 56 -8.46 10.25 -4.17
C ASN A 56 -9.29 9.34 -3.23
N ASP A 57 -9.85 8.25 -3.77
CA ASP A 57 -10.70 7.30 -3.05
C ASP A 57 -9.94 6.01 -2.68
N VAL A 58 -8.61 6.04 -2.78
CA VAL A 58 -7.74 4.92 -2.44
C VAL A 58 -7.16 5.15 -1.06
N THR A 59 -7.29 4.12 -0.22
CA THR A 59 -6.70 4.06 1.11
C THR A 59 -5.52 3.10 1.07
N PHE A 60 -4.34 3.54 1.51
CA PHE A 60 -3.14 2.70 1.54
C PHE A 60 -2.76 2.32 2.97
N THR A 61 -2.36 1.07 3.16
CA THR A 61 -1.70 0.56 4.37
C THR A 61 -0.31 0.10 3.98
N TYR A 62 0.69 0.49 4.77
CA TYR A 62 2.08 0.11 4.56
C TYR A 62 2.58 -0.74 5.72
N ARG A 63 3.10 -1.94 5.44
CA ARG A 63 3.67 -2.86 6.44
C ARG A 63 5.05 -3.33 6.01
N VAL A 64 5.98 -3.39 6.95
CA VAL A 64 7.32 -3.95 6.77
C VAL A 64 7.39 -5.21 7.62
N ALA A 65 7.36 -6.37 6.99
CA ALA A 65 7.44 -7.60 7.74
C ALA A 65 8.87 -7.80 8.29
N ASP A 66 9.05 -7.54 9.59
CA ASP A 66 10.23 -7.85 10.42
C ASP A 66 11.58 -7.27 9.93
N GLY A 67 11.59 -6.24 9.09
CA GLY A 67 12.81 -5.59 8.56
C GLY A 67 13.67 -6.44 7.63
N LEU A 68 13.30 -7.71 7.39
CA LEU A 68 13.99 -8.68 6.54
C LEU A 68 13.16 -9.10 5.32
N LYS A 69 11.85 -8.91 5.36
CA LYS A 69 10.94 -9.28 4.27
C LYS A 69 10.51 -8.05 3.48
N PRO A 70 10.14 -8.27 2.20
CA PRO A 70 9.74 -7.19 1.33
C PRO A 70 8.57 -6.38 1.90
N ALA A 71 8.60 -5.06 1.69
CA ALA A 71 7.52 -4.16 2.04
C ALA A 71 6.20 -4.63 1.40
N ILE A 72 5.15 -4.67 2.21
CA ILE A 72 3.79 -5.02 1.80
C ILE A 72 2.97 -3.74 1.83
N ILE A 73 2.47 -3.35 0.67
CA ILE A 73 1.61 -2.18 0.52
C ILE A 73 0.24 -2.66 0.07
N THR A 74 -0.80 -2.32 0.82
CA THR A 74 -2.16 -2.68 0.48
C THR A 74 -2.93 -1.43 0.12
N ALA A 75 -3.52 -1.39 -1.06
CA ALA A 75 -4.40 -0.31 -1.53
C ALA A 75 -5.84 -0.82 -1.60
N LYS A 76 -6.75 -0.16 -0.90
CA LYS A 76 -8.19 -0.45 -0.92
C LYS A 76 -8.93 0.65 -1.64
N PHE A 77 -9.79 0.27 -2.58
CA PHE A 77 -10.57 1.23 -3.37
C PHE A 77 -11.84 0.58 -3.94
N ILE A 78 -12.80 1.42 -4.30
CA ILE A 78 -14.05 1.00 -4.93
C ILE A 78 -13.94 1.22 -6.44
N GLN A 79 -14.43 0.26 -7.22
CA GLN A 79 -14.63 0.39 -8.65
C GLN A 79 -16.10 0.26 -9.04
N ASN A 80 -16.51 1.12 -9.97
CA ASN A 80 -17.87 1.15 -10.51
C ASN A 80 -17.99 0.40 -11.85
N ILE A 81 -17.10 -0.54 -12.14
CA ILE A 81 -17.17 -1.38 -13.33
C ILE A 81 -17.68 -2.78 -12.97
N SER A 82 -18.19 -3.50 -13.97
CA SER A 82 -18.66 -4.87 -13.73
C SER A 82 -17.48 -5.81 -13.43
N LEU A 83 -17.73 -6.83 -12.60
CA LEU A 83 -16.73 -7.83 -12.21
C LEU A 83 -16.11 -8.52 -13.44
N TYR A 84 -16.94 -8.81 -14.45
CA TYR A 84 -16.52 -9.40 -15.72
C TYR A 84 -15.63 -8.46 -16.53
N THR A 85 -15.98 -7.17 -16.60
CA THR A 85 -15.17 -6.16 -17.29
C THR A 85 -13.81 -5.98 -16.65
N LEU A 86 -13.76 -5.87 -15.30
CA LEU A 86 -12.51 -5.74 -14.56
C LEU A 86 -11.62 -6.96 -14.77
N ARG A 87 -12.20 -8.16 -14.63
CA ARG A 87 -11.49 -9.42 -14.85
C ARG A 87 -10.90 -9.50 -16.26
N TYR A 88 -11.70 -9.17 -17.28
CA TYR A 88 -11.23 -9.21 -18.67
C TYR A 88 -10.06 -8.25 -18.89
N LYS A 89 -10.14 -7.03 -18.32
CA LYS A 89 -9.04 -6.06 -18.37
C LYS A 89 -7.78 -6.62 -17.71
N LEU A 90 -7.89 -7.17 -16.50
CA LEU A 90 -6.76 -7.75 -15.77
C LEU A 90 -6.12 -8.93 -16.53
N LEU A 91 -6.92 -9.81 -17.13
CA LEU A 91 -6.41 -10.90 -17.96
C LEU A 91 -5.66 -10.37 -19.19
N LYS A 92 -6.18 -9.32 -19.83
CA LYS A 92 -5.53 -8.65 -20.97
C LYS A 92 -4.21 -7.99 -20.57
N ASP A 93 -4.14 -7.46 -19.36
CA ASP A 93 -2.94 -6.86 -18.78
C ASP A 93 -1.94 -7.93 -18.26
N GLY A 94 -2.21 -9.23 -18.49
CA GLY A 94 -1.31 -10.34 -18.17
C GLY A 94 -1.45 -10.90 -16.76
N PHE A 95 -2.47 -10.50 -15.99
CA PHE A 95 -2.73 -11.07 -14.66
C PHE A 95 -3.37 -12.45 -14.76
N HIS A 96 -3.04 -13.32 -13.82
CA HIS A 96 -3.69 -14.62 -13.65
C HIS A 96 -4.82 -14.51 -12.62
N CYS A 97 -6.06 -14.64 -13.07
CA CYS A 97 -7.24 -14.60 -12.21
C CYS A 97 -7.77 -16.00 -11.86
N LYS A 98 -7.98 -16.26 -10.56
CA LYS A 98 -8.61 -17.45 -9.99
C LYS A 98 -10.00 -17.10 -9.43
N GLY A 99 -10.97 -17.98 -9.69
CA GLY A 99 -12.40 -17.79 -9.35
C GLY A 99 -13.25 -17.59 -10.61
N ILE A 100 -14.36 -18.32 -10.74
CA ILE A 100 -15.32 -18.28 -11.87
C ILE A 100 -16.75 -18.50 -11.32
N ASP A 101 -17.72 -17.91 -12.01
CA ASP A 101 -19.20 -17.99 -11.93
C ASP A 101 -19.84 -18.32 -10.58
N GLY A 102 -20.50 -17.31 -10.03
CA GLY A 102 -21.27 -17.40 -8.78
C GLY A 102 -20.50 -16.94 -7.53
N SER A 103 -19.18 -16.79 -7.61
CA SER A 103 -18.40 -16.28 -6.48
C SER A 103 -18.57 -14.78 -6.27
N THR A 104 -18.71 -14.38 -5.00
CA THR A 104 -18.75 -12.96 -4.60
C THR A 104 -17.37 -12.30 -4.65
N SER A 105 -16.31 -13.08 -4.87
CA SER A 105 -14.94 -12.57 -4.99
C SER A 105 -14.13 -13.27 -6.09
N ILE A 106 -13.17 -12.53 -6.64
CA ILE A 106 -12.16 -12.99 -7.59
C ILE A 106 -10.78 -12.60 -7.05
N ARG A 107 -9.79 -13.47 -7.22
CA ARG A 107 -8.39 -13.15 -6.91
C ARG A 107 -7.56 -13.13 -8.18
N CYS A 108 -6.86 -12.05 -8.45
CA CYS A 108 -5.96 -11.93 -9.60
C CYS A 108 -4.53 -11.67 -9.11
N SER A 109 -3.53 -12.29 -9.71
CA SER A 109 -2.13 -12.08 -9.35
C SER A 109 -1.26 -11.96 -10.59
N GLY A 110 -0.26 -11.09 -10.54
CA GLY A 110 0.65 -10.86 -11.66
C GLY A 110 1.97 -10.25 -11.20
N LYS A 111 2.99 -10.33 -12.07
CA LYS A 111 4.24 -9.60 -11.87
C LYS A 111 3.99 -8.12 -12.16
N TYR A 112 4.47 -7.24 -11.28
CA TYR A 112 4.30 -5.79 -11.44
C TYR A 112 5.61 -5.08 -11.12
N VAL A 113 6.25 -4.52 -12.15
CA VAL A 113 7.60 -3.96 -12.10
C VAL A 113 8.56 -5.01 -11.53
N ASP A 114 9.17 -4.76 -10.37
CA ASP A 114 10.14 -5.65 -9.72
C ASP A 114 9.50 -6.58 -8.68
N GLY A 115 8.22 -6.39 -8.38
CA GLY A 115 7.49 -7.13 -7.35
C GLY A 115 6.32 -7.96 -7.88
N VAL A 116 5.46 -8.35 -6.94
CA VAL A 116 4.22 -9.09 -7.22
C VAL A 116 3.03 -8.27 -6.75
N VAL A 117 1.99 -8.23 -7.58
CA VAL A 117 0.68 -7.68 -7.22
C VAL A 117 -0.33 -8.81 -7.09
N SER A 118 -1.06 -8.80 -5.98
CA SER A 118 -2.23 -9.64 -5.72
C SER A 118 -3.43 -8.74 -5.50
N LEU A 119 -4.47 -8.93 -6.32
CA LEU A 119 -5.74 -8.22 -6.29
C LEU A 119 -6.81 -9.16 -5.74
N MET A 120 -7.47 -8.76 -4.66
CA MET A 120 -8.69 -9.38 -4.18
C MET A 120 -9.85 -8.45 -4.52
N ILE A 121 -10.76 -8.93 -5.36
CA ILE A 121 -11.92 -8.18 -5.83
C ILE A 121 -13.15 -8.79 -5.19
N GLN A 122 -13.94 -8.01 -4.47
CA GLN A 122 -15.16 -8.44 -3.80
C GLN A 122 -16.35 -7.60 -4.26
N ARG A 123 -17.47 -8.25 -4.57
CA ARG A 123 -18.71 -7.54 -4.92
C ARG A 123 -19.40 -7.04 -3.64
N LEU A 124 -19.64 -5.73 -3.57
CA LEU A 124 -20.46 -5.09 -2.55
C LEU A 124 -21.86 -4.81 -3.12
N VAL A 125 -22.89 -5.37 -2.49
CA VAL A 125 -24.29 -5.18 -2.92
C VAL A 125 -24.67 -3.71 -2.80
N GLY A 126 -25.05 -3.08 -3.91
CA GLY A 126 -25.54 -1.68 -3.94
C GLY A 126 -24.46 -0.59 -3.95
N VAL A 127 -23.16 -0.94 -3.90
CA VAL A 127 -22.06 0.05 -3.84
C VAL A 127 -21.11 -0.08 -5.03
N GLY A 128 -20.70 -1.30 -5.39
CA GLY A 128 -19.73 -1.52 -6.47
C GLY A 128 -18.85 -2.74 -6.22
N LEU A 129 -17.62 -2.71 -6.74
CA LEU A 129 -16.59 -3.70 -6.44
C LEU A 129 -15.56 -3.10 -5.50
N GLU A 130 -15.37 -3.71 -4.35
CA GLU A 130 -14.22 -3.42 -3.51
C GLU A 130 -13.01 -4.17 -4.05
N VAL A 131 -11.92 -3.44 -4.27
CA VAL A 131 -10.66 -4.01 -4.74
C VAL A 131 -9.60 -3.73 -3.70
N GLU A 132 -8.98 -4.80 -3.22
CA GLU A 132 -7.81 -4.77 -2.36
C GLU A 132 -6.61 -5.22 -3.20
N ALA A 133 -5.71 -4.29 -3.50
CA ALA A 133 -4.48 -4.53 -4.24
C ALA A 133 -3.30 -4.58 -3.25
N THR A 134 -2.70 -5.76 -3.09
CA THR A 134 -1.51 -5.98 -2.28
C THR A 134 -0.29 -6.04 -3.18
N PHE A 135 0.65 -5.13 -2.96
CA PHE A 135 1.95 -5.03 -3.62
C PHE A 135 3.00 -5.59 -2.67
N ILE A 136 3.83 -6.52 -3.14
CA ILE A 136 4.90 -7.14 -2.36
C ILE A 136 6.22 -6.92 -3.10
N GLY A 137 7.18 -6.28 -2.44
CA GLY A 137 8.54 -6.07 -2.97
C GLY A 137 8.62 -5.03 -4.10
N VAL A 138 7.61 -4.17 -4.23
CA VAL A 138 7.59 -3.10 -5.24
C VAL A 138 8.32 -1.88 -4.66
N GLY A 139 9.33 -1.36 -5.37
CA GLY A 139 10.10 -0.18 -4.95
C GLY A 139 11.30 -0.45 -4.05
N GLU A 140 11.77 -1.71 -3.95
CA GLU A 140 12.96 -2.11 -3.18
C GLU A 140 14.28 -2.05 -3.97
N SER A 141 14.31 -1.28 -5.07
CA SER A 141 15.48 -1.08 -5.94
C SER A 141 16.56 -0.21 -5.30
#